data_AF-A0AAX4IWW6-F1
#
_entry.id   AF-A0AAX4IWW6-F1
#
_cell.length_a   1.000
_cell.length_b   1.000
_cell.length_c   1.000
_cell.angle_alpha   90.00
_cell.angle_beta   90.00
_cell.angle_gamma   90.00
#
_symmetry.space_group_name_H-M   'P 1'
#
loop_
_entity.id
_entity.type
_entity.pdbx_description
1 polymer ?
#
loop_
_entity_poly.entity_id
_entity_poly.type
_entity_poly.pdbx_seq_one_letter_code
_entity_poly.pdbx_strand_id
1 'polypeptide(L)'
;MHAVHFLTYVLPWPLFSWSPMSLEAVMSNTQHSVQRSIYFELNLTASRVDALGAGLRDAILVNNNFTGPTLRLKQGDKVNVIIRNYLREDTTTHFHGVDQRKTPWSDGVPGLTQGQIHPGASYLYQWTAEQSGTFFYHAQSKGQLMDGLYGAVIVDASSEIDRPFHLISNDPKVLQAMQNAELRLQPLLLADRSQYKFRDFYHIEEIANFDLACTDGIMINGVGSQYCLDSKSLDSMTNPIILKMLQDLGENYMTAKGCVPPIQALRGDYDVTSCTPF
;
A
#
# COMPACT_ATOMS: atom_id res chain seq x y z
N MET A 1 -16.02 92.90 22.65
CA MET A 1 -14.66 92.63 22.14
C MET A 1 -14.65 92.90 20.63
N HIS A 2 -13.54 93.40 20.10
CA HIS A 2 -13.42 94.24 18.90
C HIS A 2 -13.51 93.54 17.52
N ALA A 3 -14.08 94.29 16.56
CA ALA A 3 -13.80 94.52 15.12
C ALA A 3 -12.91 93.59 14.22
N VAL A 4 -13.47 93.26 13.03
CA VAL A 4 -13.03 93.59 11.62
C VAL A 4 -11.80 92.91 10.93
N HIS A 5 -12.07 92.34 9.73
CA HIS A 5 -11.32 92.19 8.44
C HIS A 5 -10.24 91.11 8.11
N PHE A 6 -10.43 90.54 6.89
CA PHE A 6 -9.55 89.99 5.81
C PHE A 6 -8.19 89.32 6.08
N LEU A 7 -7.89 88.20 5.40
CA LEU A 7 -7.04 88.12 4.18
C LEU A 7 -6.85 86.66 3.68
N THR A 8 -6.69 86.51 2.37
CA THR A 8 -6.33 85.32 1.58
C THR A 8 -4.89 84.83 1.77
N TYR A 9 -4.63 83.52 1.65
CA TYR A 9 -3.40 83.01 0.99
C TYR A 9 -3.62 81.64 0.34
N VAL A 10 -3.09 81.52 -0.88
CA VAL A 10 -3.07 80.36 -1.79
C VAL A 10 -1.80 79.53 -1.53
N LEU A 11 -1.90 78.20 -1.56
CA LEU A 11 -0.76 77.31 -1.87
C LEU A 11 -1.22 76.16 -2.80
N PRO A 12 -0.46 75.81 -3.85
CA PRO A 12 -0.85 74.83 -4.87
C PRO A 12 -0.55 73.39 -4.44
N TRP A 13 -1.43 72.47 -4.87
CA TRP A 13 -1.25 71.02 -4.74
C TRP A 13 -0.34 70.51 -5.87
N PRO A 14 0.54 69.53 -5.63
CA PRO A 14 1.32 68.90 -6.70
C PRO A 14 0.41 67.97 -7.51
N LEU A 15 0.45 68.14 -8.83
CA LEU A 15 -0.13 67.22 -9.80
C LEU A 15 0.69 65.92 -9.80
N PHE A 16 0.13 64.85 -9.24
CA PHE A 16 0.62 63.50 -9.53
C PHE A 16 0.12 63.12 -10.93
N SER A 17 1.04 62.98 -11.88
CA SER A 17 0.77 62.39 -13.19
C SER A 17 0.55 60.89 -13.01
N TRP A 18 -0.68 60.42 -13.21
CA TRP A 18 -0.97 59.00 -13.33
C TRP A 18 -0.59 58.58 -14.76
N SER A 19 0.55 57.92 -14.89
CA SER A 19 0.86 57.14 -16.10
C SER A 19 -0.08 55.94 -16.15
N PRO A 20 -0.84 55.71 -17.23
CA PRO A 20 -1.61 54.48 -17.35
C PRO A 20 -0.60 53.34 -17.54
N MET A 21 -0.44 52.50 -16.52
CA MET A 21 0.18 51.20 -16.71
C MET A 21 -0.72 50.43 -17.69
N SER A 22 -0.22 50.22 -18.90
CA SER A 22 -0.79 49.28 -19.85
C SER A 22 -0.84 47.91 -19.19
N LEU A 23 -2.06 47.44 -18.94
CA LEU A 23 -2.34 46.09 -18.49
C LEU A 23 -2.10 45.15 -19.69
N GLU A 24 -0.84 44.88 -20.02
CA GLU A 24 -0.52 43.72 -20.83
C GLU A 24 -0.84 42.50 -19.97
N ALA A 25 -2.02 41.93 -20.22
CA ALA A 25 -2.38 40.63 -19.71
C ALA A 25 -1.30 39.65 -20.17
N VAL A 26 -0.41 39.27 -19.25
CA VAL A 26 0.39 38.07 -19.38
C VAL A 26 -0.62 36.94 -19.49
N MET A 27 -0.92 36.51 -20.72
CA MET A 27 -1.55 35.24 -20.97
C MET A 27 -0.56 34.18 -20.49
N SER A 28 -0.64 33.87 -19.19
CA SER A 28 -0.09 32.66 -18.64
C SER A 28 -0.75 31.54 -19.43
N ASN A 29 0.02 30.96 -20.35
CA ASN A 29 -0.32 29.76 -21.07
C ASN A 29 -0.31 28.63 -20.04
N THR A 30 -1.33 28.61 -19.17
CA THR A 30 -1.64 27.48 -18.31
C THR A 30 -2.16 26.42 -19.26
N GLN A 31 -1.21 25.69 -19.83
CA GLN A 31 -1.45 24.40 -20.42
C GLN A 31 -1.87 23.52 -19.24
N HIS A 32 -3.14 23.64 -18.84
CA HIS A 32 -3.76 22.74 -17.88
C HIS A 32 -3.54 21.35 -18.43
N SER A 33 -2.66 20.58 -17.80
CA SER A 33 -2.48 19.18 -18.14
C SER A 33 -3.87 18.56 -18.06
N VAL A 34 -4.36 18.08 -19.20
CA VAL A 34 -5.68 17.44 -19.26
C VAL A 34 -5.58 16.24 -18.33
N GLN A 35 -6.27 16.31 -17.19
CA GLN A 35 -6.29 15.21 -16.22
C GLN A 35 -6.90 14.00 -16.90
N ARG A 36 -6.05 13.02 -17.22
CA ARG A 36 -6.47 11.78 -17.86
C ARG A 36 -7.28 10.97 -16.87
N SER A 37 -8.46 10.52 -17.29
CA SER A 37 -9.21 9.50 -16.55
C SER A 37 -8.73 8.11 -16.96
N ILE A 38 -8.36 7.30 -15.99
CA ILE A 38 -7.90 5.92 -16.18
C ILE A 38 -8.82 4.95 -15.43
N TYR A 39 -9.04 3.78 -16.02
CA TYR A 39 -9.99 2.78 -15.54
C TYR A 39 -9.32 1.43 -15.41
N PHE A 40 -9.55 0.77 -14.28
CA PHE A 40 -9.15 -0.62 -14.04
C PHE A 40 -10.35 -1.41 -13.55
N GLU A 41 -10.44 -2.66 -13.99
CA GLU A 41 -11.40 -3.64 -13.48
C GLU A 41 -10.62 -4.81 -12.87
N LEU A 42 -10.87 -5.08 -11.59
CA LEU A 42 -10.21 -6.13 -10.81
C LEU A 42 -11.25 -7.14 -10.34
N ASN A 43 -11.22 -8.31 -10.96
CA ASN A 43 -12.11 -9.43 -10.69
C ASN A 43 -11.46 -10.35 -9.66
N LEU A 44 -12.08 -10.42 -8.48
CA LEU A 44 -11.59 -11.21 -7.37
C LEU A 44 -12.19 -12.62 -7.45
N THR A 45 -11.34 -13.62 -7.61
CA THR A 45 -11.76 -15.02 -7.78
C THR A 45 -10.98 -15.93 -6.83
N ALA A 46 -11.52 -17.10 -6.52
CA ALA A 46 -10.81 -18.11 -5.74
C ALA A 46 -10.29 -19.21 -6.68
N SER A 47 -9.03 -19.59 -6.52
CA SER A 47 -8.42 -20.73 -7.21
C SER A 47 -7.29 -21.33 -6.38
N ARG A 48 -6.70 -22.43 -6.84
CA ARG A 48 -5.57 -23.07 -6.17
C ARG A 48 -4.24 -22.68 -6.83
N VAL A 49 -3.26 -22.31 -6.02
CA VAL A 49 -1.93 -21.88 -6.47
C VAL A 49 -0.87 -22.68 -5.71
N ASP A 50 0.16 -23.14 -6.43
CA ASP A 50 1.37 -23.75 -5.86
C ASP A 50 2.51 -22.73 -5.89
N ALA A 51 2.43 -21.76 -4.98
CA ALA A 51 3.36 -20.62 -4.95
C ALA A 51 4.76 -20.99 -4.44
N LEU A 52 4.88 -22.04 -3.62
CA LEU A 52 6.13 -22.48 -3.00
C LEU A 52 6.71 -23.77 -3.62
N GLY A 53 6.04 -24.37 -4.61
CA GLY A 53 6.42 -25.68 -5.16
C GLY A 53 6.24 -26.82 -4.14
N ALA A 54 5.35 -26.64 -3.16
CA ALA A 54 5.11 -27.56 -2.05
C ALA A 54 3.65 -28.02 -1.95
N GLY A 55 2.84 -27.67 -2.95
CA GLY A 55 1.47 -28.12 -3.08
C GLY A 55 0.47 -26.99 -3.30
N LEU A 56 -0.69 -27.38 -3.84
CA LEU A 56 -1.77 -26.46 -4.17
C LEU A 56 -2.53 -25.99 -2.91
N ARG A 57 -2.57 -24.67 -2.69
CA ARG A 57 -3.39 -24.02 -1.65
C ARG A 57 -4.42 -23.07 -2.28
N ASP A 58 -5.62 -23.01 -1.72
CA ASP A 58 -6.63 -22.02 -2.09
C ASP A 58 -6.09 -20.60 -1.88
N ALA A 59 -6.27 -19.73 -2.88
CA ALA A 59 -5.82 -18.35 -2.88
C ALA A 59 -6.88 -17.44 -3.53
N ILE A 60 -6.81 -16.16 -3.19
CA ILE A 60 -7.54 -15.10 -3.89
C ILE A 60 -6.66 -14.65 -5.05
N LEU A 61 -7.25 -14.64 -6.25
CA LEU A 61 -6.62 -14.20 -7.48
C LEU A 61 -7.29 -12.89 -7.92
N VAL A 62 -6.50 -12.00 -8.51
CA VAL A 62 -6.99 -10.76 -9.12
C VAL A 62 -6.81 -10.88 -10.63
N ASN A 63 -7.91 -10.85 -11.38
CA ASN A 63 -7.91 -11.09 -12.83
C ASN A 63 -7.22 -12.41 -13.21
N ASN A 64 -7.50 -13.48 -12.48
CA ASN A 64 -6.90 -14.82 -12.62
C ASN A 64 -5.37 -14.87 -12.41
N ASN A 65 -4.78 -13.84 -11.80
CA ASN A 65 -3.35 -13.81 -11.51
C ASN A 65 -3.10 -13.85 -9.99
N PHE A 66 -1.98 -14.48 -9.63
CA PHE A 66 -1.39 -14.42 -8.30
C PHE A 66 0.09 -14.05 -8.48
N THR A 67 0.55 -12.86 -8.06
CA THR A 67 -0.17 -11.77 -7.39
C THR A 67 -1.10 -11.00 -8.32
N GLY A 68 -1.85 -10.01 -7.82
CA GLY A 68 -2.65 -9.15 -8.69
C GLY A 68 -1.82 -8.29 -9.66
N PRO A 69 -2.43 -7.79 -10.75
CA PRO A 69 -1.76 -6.96 -11.74
C PRO A 69 -1.27 -5.63 -11.14
N THR A 70 -0.18 -5.08 -11.68
CA THR A 70 0.30 -3.74 -11.31
C THR A 70 -0.58 -2.67 -11.92
N LEU A 71 -1.10 -1.75 -11.10
CA LEU A 71 -1.79 -0.54 -11.58
C LEU A 71 -0.74 0.53 -11.83
N ARG A 72 -0.42 0.81 -13.10
CA ARG A 72 0.53 1.88 -13.46
C ARG A 72 -0.21 3.14 -13.88
N LEU A 73 0.07 4.22 -13.16
CA LEU A 73 -0.61 5.51 -13.21
C LEU A 73 0.43 6.60 -13.51
N LYS A 74 -0.04 7.77 -13.92
CA LYS A 74 0.75 9.00 -13.90
C LYS A 74 0.22 9.94 -12.84
N GLN A 75 1.11 10.71 -12.24
CA GLN A 75 0.73 11.74 -11.29
C GLN A 75 -0.26 12.72 -11.94
N GLY A 76 -1.37 12.99 -11.26
CA GLY A 76 -2.49 13.81 -11.75
C GLY A 76 -3.62 13.02 -12.42
N ASP A 77 -3.45 11.72 -12.69
CA ASP A 77 -4.53 10.88 -13.24
C ASP A 77 -5.76 10.85 -12.32
N LYS A 78 -6.95 10.87 -12.91
CA LYS A 78 -8.22 10.53 -12.25
C LYS A 78 -8.43 9.03 -12.33
N VAL A 79 -8.21 8.35 -11.22
CA VAL A 79 -8.17 6.90 -11.15
C VAL A 79 -9.54 6.36 -10.79
N ASN A 80 -9.99 5.37 -11.55
CA ASN A 80 -11.23 4.64 -11.31
C ASN A 80 -10.89 3.15 -11.27
N VAL A 81 -11.10 2.49 -10.14
CA VAL A 81 -10.89 1.05 -9.99
C VAL A 81 -12.19 0.40 -9.55
N ILE A 82 -12.77 -0.44 -10.40
CA ILE A 82 -13.91 -1.27 -10.00
C ILE A 82 -13.39 -2.62 -9.50
N ILE A 83 -13.70 -2.94 -8.25
CA ILE A 83 -13.50 -4.27 -7.68
C ILE A 83 -14.78 -5.06 -7.87
N ARG A 84 -14.71 -6.24 -8.49
CA ARG A 84 -15.82 -7.19 -8.58
C ARG A 84 -15.56 -8.38 -7.68
N ASN A 85 -16.42 -8.59 -6.70
CA ASN A 85 -16.27 -9.71 -5.77
C ASN A 85 -16.96 -10.97 -6.33
N TYR A 86 -16.18 -11.89 -6.90
CA TYR A 86 -16.64 -13.24 -7.26
C TYR A 86 -16.20 -14.30 -6.24
N LEU A 87 -15.75 -13.89 -5.05
CA LEU A 87 -15.50 -14.78 -3.92
C LEU A 87 -16.82 -15.20 -3.28
N ARG A 88 -16.74 -16.18 -2.37
CA ARG A 88 -17.88 -16.61 -1.53
C ARG A 88 -17.95 -15.89 -0.19
N GLU A 89 -17.09 -14.90 0.00
CA GLU A 89 -16.92 -14.15 1.25
C GLU A 89 -16.91 -12.65 0.96
N ASP A 90 -17.29 -11.86 1.96
CA ASP A 90 -17.21 -10.41 1.95
C ASP A 90 -15.75 -9.95 1.80
N THR A 91 -15.53 -8.81 1.14
CA THR A 91 -14.18 -8.27 0.94
C THR A 91 -14.20 -6.74 0.80
N THR A 92 -13.02 -6.14 0.91
CA THR A 92 -12.74 -4.74 0.56
C THR A 92 -11.29 -4.64 0.08
N THR A 93 -10.95 -3.58 -0.64
CA THR A 93 -9.58 -3.31 -1.09
C THR A 93 -9.12 -1.93 -0.62
N HIS A 94 -7.98 -1.88 0.06
CA HIS A 94 -7.30 -0.66 0.46
C HIS A 94 -6.13 -0.37 -0.48
N PHE A 95 -5.93 0.90 -0.81
CA PHE A 95 -4.83 1.40 -1.65
C PHE A 95 -3.75 2.01 -0.76
N HIS A 96 -2.87 1.15 -0.25
CA HIS A 96 -1.89 1.48 0.77
C HIS A 96 -0.95 2.61 0.34
N GLY A 97 -0.93 3.68 1.13
CA GLY A 97 -0.10 4.87 0.92
C GLY A 97 -0.70 5.92 -0.01
N VAL A 98 -1.84 5.65 -0.65
CA VAL A 98 -2.63 6.67 -1.36
C VAL A 98 -3.33 7.54 -0.32
N ASP A 99 -3.15 8.86 -0.40
CA ASP A 99 -3.65 9.79 0.62
C ASP A 99 -5.17 9.96 0.71
N GLN A 100 -5.92 9.49 -0.30
CA GLN A 100 -7.38 9.58 -0.41
C GLN A 100 -7.92 11.00 -0.17
N ARG A 101 -7.17 12.03 -0.54
CA ARG A 101 -7.62 13.42 -0.37
C ARG A 101 -8.94 13.65 -1.10
N LYS A 102 -9.91 14.21 -0.39
CA LYS A 102 -11.28 14.49 -0.87
C LYS A 102 -12.07 13.24 -1.33
N THR A 103 -11.53 12.05 -1.11
CA THR A 103 -12.12 10.76 -1.51
C THR A 103 -12.01 9.70 -0.41
N PRO A 104 -12.28 10.04 0.88
CA PRO A 104 -12.06 9.10 1.99
C PRO A 104 -12.89 7.81 1.87
N TRP A 105 -14.04 7.83 1.20
CA TRP A 105 -14.86 6.64 0.91
C TRP A 105 -14.21 5.66 -0.08
N SER A 106 -13.10 6.03 -0.72
CA SER A 106 -12.29 5.16 -1.58
C SER A 106 -11.10 4.53 -0.83
N ASP A 107 -11.03 4.68 0.49
CA ASP A 107 -9.92 4.13 1.27
C ASP A 107 -10.02 2.62 1.52
N GLY A 108 -11.22 2.02 1.52
CA GLY A 108 -11.35 0.56 1.57
C GLY A 108 -11.46 -0.07 2.95
N VAL A 109 -11.60 0.72 4.02
CA VAL A 109 -11.63 0.22 5.40
C VAL A 109 -13.08 -0.09 5.81
N PRO A 110 -13.44 -1.38 5.96
CA PRO A 110 -14.81 -1.77 6.29
C PRO A 110 -15.19 -1.29 7.70
N GLY A 111 -16.39 -0.72 7.83
CA GLY A 111 -16.88 -0.17 9.10
C GLY A 111 -16.39 1.25 9.42
N LEU A 112 -15.45 1.80 8.63
CA LEU A 112 -14.97 3.17 8.76
C LEU A 112 -15.27 4.01 7.52
N THR A 113 -14.72 3.63 6.37
CA THR A 113 -14.83 4.42 5.14
C THR A 113 -15.85 3.85 4.16
N GLN A 114 -16.16 2.55 4.27
CA GLN A 114 -17.22 1.90 3.50
C GLN A 114 -17.79 0.66 4.21
N GLY A 115 -18.86 0.09 3.65
CA GLY A 115 -19.31 -1.26 3.96
C GLY A 115 -18.52 -2.33 3.21
N GLN A 116 -18.74 -3.59 3.58
CA GLN A 116 -18.21 -4.76 2.88
C GLN A 116 -18.74 -4.85 1.44
N ILE A 117 -17.92 -5.35 0.52
CA ILE A 117 -18.34 -5.74 -0.83
C ILE A 117 -18.82 -7.18 -0.75
N HIS A 118 -20.14 -7.39 -0.75
CA HIS A 118 -20.72 -8.73 -0.68
C HIS A 118 -20.41 -9.60 -1.92
N PRO A 119 -20.47 -10.94 -1.81
CA PRO A 119 -20.39 -11.84 -2.96
C PRO A 119 -21.33 -11.43 -4.10
N GLY A 120 -20.80 -11.35 -5.31
CA GLY A 120 -21.51 -10.91 -6.52
C GLY A 120 -21.66 -9.38 -6.66
N ALA A 121 -21.31 -8.59 -5.64
CA ALA A 121 -21.36 -7.14 -5.69
C ALA A 121 -20.06 -6.55 -6.28
N SER A 122 -20.10 -5.24 -6.52
CA SER A 122 -18.94 -4.48 -6.98
C SER A 122 -18.87 -3.13 -6.27
N TYR A 123 -17.66 -2.58 -6.17
CA TYR A 123 -17.44 -1.24 -5.60
C TYR A 123 -16.49 -0.45 -6.49
N LEU A 124 -16.82 0.81 -6.72
CA LEU A 124 -16.01 1.74 -7.50
C LEU A 124 -15.19 2.61 -6.56
N TYR A 125 -13.88 2.45 -6.62
CA TYR A 125 -12.91 3.30 -5.95
C TYR A 125 -12.48 4.43 -6.90
N GLN A 126 -12.57 5.67 -6.44
CA GLN A 126 -12.20 6.85 -7.23
C GLN A 126 -11.29 7.76 -6.42
N TRP A 127 -10.15 8.13 -7.00
CA TRP A 127 -9.23 9.10 -6.40
C TRP A 127 -8.42 9.83 -7.48
N THR A 128 -7.66 10.84 -7.06
CA THR A 128 -6.67 11.51 -7.93
C THR A 128 -5.28 11.07 -7.49
N ALA A 129 -4.42 10.64 -8.42
CA ALA A 129 -3.06 10.25 -8.12
C ALA A 129 -2.17 11.48 -7.87
N GLU A 130 -2.35 12.16 -6.73
CA GLU A 130 -1.61 13.40 -6.41
C GLU A 130 -0.14 13.13 -6.07
N GLN A 131 0.15 11.98 -5.47
CA GLN A 131 1.48 11.53 -5.09
C GLN A 131 2.11 10.68 -6.20
N SER A 132 3.44 10.77 -6.35
CA SER A 132 4.21 9.83 -7.17
C SER A 132 4.99 8.85 -6.31
N GLY A 133 5.19 7.62 -6.77
CA GLY A 133 5.97 6.63 -6.03
C GLY A 133 5.53 5.19 -6.27
N THR A 134 6.02 4.30 -5.40
CA THR A 134 5.67 2.88 -5.36
C THR A 134 4.78 2.61 -4.16
N PHE A 135 3.60 2.09 -4.43
CA PHE A 135 2.53 1.78 -3.49
C PHE A 135 2.02 0.36 -3.79
N PHE A 136 1.00 -0.08 -3.07
CA PHE A 136 0.33 -1.36 -3.35
C PHE A 136 -1.14 -1.29 -2.93
N TYR A 137 -1.95 -2.16 -3.50
CA TYR A 137 -3.31 -2.40 -3.03
C TYR A 137 -3.38 -3.77 -2.36
N HIS A 138 -4.25 -3.92 -1.39
CA HIS A 138 -4.48 -5.20 -0.72
C HIS A 138 -5.88 -5.32 -0.13
N ALA A 139 -6.25 -6.55 0.21
CA ALA A 139 -7.39 -6.84 1.07
C ALA A 139 -7.32 -6.02 2.35
N GLN A 140 -8.42 -5.37 2.70
CA GLN A 140 -8.61 -4.74 4.02
C GLN A 140 -9.78 -5.40 4.77
N SER A 141 -10.01 -6.67 4.49
CA SER A 141 -11.03 -7.50 5.12
C SER A 141 -10.40 -8.73 5.73
N LYS A 142 -10.40 -8.79 7.07
CA LYS A 142 -9.78 -9.87 7.86
C LYS A 142 -8.34 -10.10 7.38
N GLY A 143 -7.85 -11.34 7.36
CA GLY A 143 -6.53 -11.67 6.80
C GLY A 143 -6.56 -12.13 5.33
N GLN A 144 -7.51 -11.65 4.51
CA GLN A 144 -7.53 -11.98 3.08
C GLN A 144 -6.27 -11.53 2.31
N LEU A 145 -5.48 -10.61 2.87
CA LEU A 145 -4.16 -10.24 2.34
C LEU A 145 -3.25 -11.47 2.29
N MET A 146 -3.20 -12.26 3.37
CA MET A 146 -2.43 -13.50 3.46
C MET A 146 -2.91 -14.55 2.45
N ASP A 147 -4.17 -14.45 2.00
CA ASP A 147 -4.76 -15.36 1.03
C ASP A 147 -4.52 -14.98 -0.42
N GLY A 148 -3.93 -13.81 -0.70
CA GLY A 148 -3.49 -13.46 -2.07
C GLY A 148 -4.05 -12.18 -2.64
N LEU A 149 -4.93 -11.47 -1.92
CA LEU A 149 -5.49 -10.22 -2.42
C LEU A 149 -4.50 -9.07 -2.22
N TYR A 150 -3.55 -8.93 -3.14
CA TYR A 150 -2.63 -7.80 -3.21
C TYR A 150 -2.00 -7.63 -4.60
N GLY A 151 -1.55 -6.42 -4.91
CA GLY A 151 -0.79 -6.09 -6.11
C GLY A 151 -0.19 -4.69 -6.04
N ALA A 152 0.74 -4.36 -6.94
CA ALA A 152 1.44 -3.07 -6.89
C ALA A 152 0.60 -1.92 -7.48
N VAL A 153 0.84 -0.71 -6.98
CA VAL A 153 0.40 0.55 -7.59
C VAL A 153 1.63 1.40 -7.82
N ILE A 154 1.92 1.73 -9.07
CA ILE A 154 3.07 2.58 -9.44
C ILE A 154 2.52 3.87 -10.00
N VAL A 155 2.87 5.01 -9.40
CA VAL A 155 2.53 6.33 -9.92
C VAL A 155 3.80 6.98 -10.46
N ASP A 156 3.94 6.99 -11.79
CA ASP A 156 5.01 7.68 -12.49
C ASP A 156 4.89 9.19 -12.21
N ALA A 157 5.96 9.77 -11.71
CA ALA A 157 6.00 11.18 -11.39
C ALA A 157 5.91 12.05 -12.64
N SER A 158 5.27 13.23 -12.52
CA SER A 158 5.12 14.15 -13.66
C SER A 158 6.49 14.60 -14.19
N SER A 159 6.60 14.78 -15.52
CA SER A 159 7.79 15.34 -16.16
C SER A 159 8.04 16.81 -15.79
N GLU A 160 7.04 17.49 -15.22
CA GLU A 160 7.13 18.88 -14.77
C GLU A 160 7.79 19.03 -13.40
N ILE A 161 7.91 17.93 -12.65
CA ILE A 161 8.52 17.93 -11.31
C ILE A 161 9.98 17.52 -11.48
N ASP A 162 10.90 18.36 -11.00
CA ASP A 162 12.32 18.02 -10.97
C ASP A 162 12.59 16.87 -10.01
N ARG A 163 13.49 15.96 -10.40
CA ARG A 163 13.94 14.86 -9.54
C ARG A 163 15.16 15.31 -8.76
N PRO A 164 15.33 14.90 -7.49
CA PRO A 164 16.51 15.24 -6.70
C PRO A 164 17.77 14.47 -7.15
N PHE A 165 17.79 13.94 -8.37
CA PHE A 165 18.91 13.22 -8.96
C PHE A 165 20.19 14.07 -9.07
N HIS A 166 20.06 15.39 -9.14
CA HIS A 166 21.20 16.32 -9.08
C HIS A 166 21.95 16.27 -7.74
N LEU A 167 21.31 15.78 -6.66
CA LEU A 167 21.99 15.54 -5.37
C LEU A 167 22.90 14.30 -5.41
N ILE A 168 22.74 13.42 -6.40
CA ILE A 168 23.57 12.23 -6.61
C ILE A 168 24.68 12.52 -7.62
N SER A 169 24.36 13.16 -8.74
CA SER A 169 25.33 13.50 -9.79
C SER A 169 24.84 14.67 -10.64
N ASN A 170 25.77 15.50 -11.12
CA ASN A 170 25.51 16.58 -12.09
C ASN A 170 25.85 16.17 -13.54
N ASP A 171 26.30 14.94 -13.79
CA ASP A 171 26.58 14.45 -15.14
C ASP A 171 25.24 14.20 -15.90
N PRO A 172 24.98 14.90 -17.03
CA PRO A 172 23.75 14.73 -17.80
C PRO A 172 23.47 13.29 -18.23
N LYS A 173 24.52 12.48 -18.50
CA LYS A 173 24.33 11.08 -18.87
C LYS A 173 23.83 10.24 -17.69
N VAL A 174 24.36 10.51 -16.49
CA VAL A 174 23.95 9.81 -15.26
C VAL A 174 22.53 10.22 -14.87
N LEU A 175 22.20 11.51 -14.98
CA LEU A 175 20.85 12.02 -14.78
C LEU A 175 19.83 11.37 -15.72
N GLN A 176 20.14 11.31 -17.01
CA GLN A 176 19.28 10.66 -18.01
C GLN A 176 19.14 9.15 -17.73
N ALA A 177 20.21 8.48 -17.30
CA ALA A 177 20.18 7.06 -16.95
C ALA A 177 19.27 6.79 -15.75
N MET A 178 19.31 7.62 -14.71
CA MET A 178 18.43 7.49 -13.53
C MET A 178 16.96 7.73 -13.89
N GLN A 179 16.66 8.74 -14.70
CA GLN A 179 15.30 8.97 -15.21
C GLN A 179 14.79 7.78 -16.04
N ASN A 180 15.63 7.22 -16.90
CA ASN A 180 15.27 6.02 -17.68
C ASN A 180 15.05 4.79 -16.79
N ALA A 181 15.82 4.66 -15.70
CA ALA A 181 15.67 3.58 -14.73
C ALA A 181 14.35 3.70 -13.94
N GLU A 182 14.01 4.91 -13.50
CA GLU A 182 12.73 5.23 -12.84
C GLU A 182 11.53 4.83 -13.71
N LEU A 183 11.52 5.23 -14.98
CA LEU A 183 10.44 4.92 -15.93
C LEU A 183 10.32 3.42 -16.26
N ARG A 184 11.35 2.63 -15.95
CA ARG A 184 11.38 1.17 -16.19
C ARG A 184 11.28 0.35 -14.90
N LEU A 185 10.96 0.99 -13.78
CA LEU A 185 10.81 0.32 -12.49
C LEU A 185 9.81 -0.85 -12.60
N GLN A 186 10.25 -2.00 -12.07
CA GLN A 186 9.46 -3.21 -11.89
C GLN A 186 9.28 -3.45 -10.38
N PRO A 187 8.05 -3.61 -9.87
CA PRO A 187 7.84 -3.86 -8.46
C PRO A 187 8.35 -5.26 -8.06
N LEU A 188 8.96 -5.33 -6.88
CA LEU A 188 9.21 -6.57 -6.16
C LEU A 188 8.25 -6.62 -4.98
N LEU A 189 7.21 -7.44 -5.10
CA LEU A 189 6.28 -7.74 -4.02
C LEU A 189 6.88 -8.87 -3.20
N LEU A 190 7.27 -8.55 -1.97
CA LEU A 190 7.74 -9.51 -0.97
C LEU A 190 6.58 -9.86 -0.05
N ALA A 191 6.32 -11.15 0.12
CA ALA A 191 5.31 -11.64 1.03
C ALA A 191 5.80 -12.93 1.68
N ASP A 192 5.40 -13.17 2.91
CA ASP A 192 5.51 -14.48 3.52
C ASP A 192 4.32 -15.36 3.11
N ARG A 193 4.44 -16.67 3.31
CA ARG A 193 3.42 -17.63 2.90
C ARG A 193 3.28 -18.74 3.91
N SER A 194 2.07 -18.91 4.42
CA SER A 194 1.65 -20.09 5.20
C SER A 194 0.87 -21.08 4.32
N GLN A 195 1.00 -22.37 4.60
CA GLN A 195 0.22 -23.45 4.00
C GLN A 195 -1.27 -23.38 4.37
N TYR A 196 -1.62 -22.66 5.45
CA TYR A 196 -3.01 -22.49 5.91
C TYR A 196 -3.62 -21.22 5.35
N LYS A 197 -4.92 -21.24 5.01
CA LYS A 197 -5.70 -20.01 4.80
C LYS A 197 -5.76 -19.20 6.08
N PHE A 198 -5.92 -17.88 5.96
CA PHE A 198 -6.01 -17.02 7.15
C PHE A 198 -7.05 -17.51 8.16
N ARG A 199 -8.24 -17.90 7.72
CA ARG A 199 -9.30 -18.36 8.64
C ARG A 199 -8.85 -19.58 9.46
N ASP A 200 -8.20 -20.55 8.81
CA ASP A 200 -7.79 -21.78 9.48
C ASP A 200 -6.58 -21.50 10.38
N PHE A 201 -5.67 -20.61 9.95
CA PHE A 201 -4.55 -20.11 10.73
C PHE A 201 -5.02 -19.40 12.01
N TYR A 202 -5.92 -18.42 11.86
CA TYR A 202 -6.50 -17.68 12.97
C TYR A 202 -7.24 -18.59 13.95
N HIS A 203 -7.99 -19.58 13.44
CA HIS A 203 -8.68 -20.55 14.30
C HIS A 203 -7.69 -21.41 15.12
N ILE A 204 -6.55 -21.78 14.53
CA ILE A 204 -5.48 -22.48 15.25
C ILE A 204 -4.93 -21.60 16.37
N GLU A 205 -4.68 -20.31 16.10
CA GLU A 205 -4.17 -19.36 17.10
C GLU A 205 -5.15 -19.15 18.26
N GLU A 206 -6.44 -18.99 17.95
CA GLU A 206 -7.50 -18.87 18.96
C GLU A 206 -7.57 -20.08 19.88
N ILE A 207 -7.57 -21.30 19.32
CA ILE A 207 -7.64 -22.54 20.12
C ILE A 207 -6.34 -22.77 20.91
N ALA A 208 -5.19 -22.49 20.30
CA ALA A 208 -3.89 -22.69 20.94
C ALA A 208 -3.61 -21.62 22.02
N ASN A 209 -4.34 -20.50 21.98
CA ASN A 209 -4.06 -19.28 22.73
C ASN A 209 -2.61 -18.81 22.54
N PHE A 210 -2.18 -18.80 21.28
CA PHE A 210 -0.79 -18.61 20.89
C PHE A 210 -0.73 -17.92 19.53
N ASP A 211 0.04 -16.83 19.44
CA ASP A 211 0.33 -16.14 18.19
C ASP A 211 1.46 -16.87 17.46
N LEU A 212 1.16 -17.42 16.28
CA LEU A 212 2.08 -18.26 15.55
C LEU A 212 2.93 -17.40 14.60
N ALA A 213 4.03 -16.84 15.11
CA ALA A 213 5.03 -16.17 14.28
C ALA A 213 5.91 -17.20 13.49
N CYS A 214 5.32 -17.90 12.52
CA CYS A 214 6.00 -18.88 11.68
C CYS A 214 5.41 -18.93 10.26
N THR A 215 6.27 -18.96 9.25
CA THR A 215 5.88 -19.01 7.83
C THR A 215 6.51 -20.22 7.13
N ASP A 216 5.88 -20.70 6.06
CA ASP A 216 6.38 -21.82 5.26
C ASP A 216 7.43 -21.37 4.23
N GLY A 217 7.44 -20.08 3.87
CA GLY A 217 8.43 -19.53 2.96
C GLY A 217 8.20 -18.05 2.65
N ILE A 218 9.18 -17.46 1.97
CA ILE A 218 9.10 -16.12 1.41
C ILE A 218 8.83 -16.23 -0.10
N MET A 219 7.95 -15.38 -0.59
CA MET A 219 7.60 -15.23 -1.99
C MET A 219 8.13 -13.90 -2.52
N ILE A 220 8.63 -13.92 -3.75
CA ILE A 220 8.99 -12.75 -4.55
C ILE A 220 8.07 -12.77 -5.78
N ASN A 221 7.22 -11.75 -5.92
CA ASN A 221 6.25 -11.65 -7.00
C ASN A 221 5.35 -12.90 -7.16
N GLY A 222 4.95 -13.48 -6.02
CA GLY A 222 4.03 -14.62 -5.97
C GLY A 222 4.68 -16.00 -6.16
N VAL A 223 6.01 -16.05 -6.32
CA VAL A 223 6.76 -17.30 -6.45
C VAL A 223 7.81 -17.39 -5.34
N GLY A 224 7.91 -18.54 -4.71
CA GLY A 224 8.90 -18.86 -3.70
C GLY A 224 9.30 -20.32 -3.79
N SER A 225 9.98 -20.79 -2.74
CA SER A 225 10.33 -22.20 -2.60
C SER A 225 10.33 -22.59 -1.12
N GLN A 226 9.90 -23.81 -0.84
CA GLN A 226 9.96 -24.39 0.49
C GLN A 226 10.96 -25.54 0.49
N TYR A 227 11.91 -25.51 1.44
CA TYR A 227 12.92 -26.56 1.62
C TYR A 227 12.79 -27.13 3.03
N CYS A 228 12.47 -28.42 3.13
CA CYS A 228 12.43 -29.12 4.42
C CYS A 228 13.81 -29.71 4.71
N LEU A 229 14.57 -29.03 5.57
CA LEU A 229 15.87 -29.49 6.04
C LEU A 229 15.69 -30.47 7.21
N ASP A 230 16.68 -31.35 7.41
CA ASP A 230 16.72 -32.21 8.59
C ASP A 230 17.02 -31.40 9.87
N SER A 231 16.65 -31.94 11.02
CA SER A 231 16.80 -31.24 12.30
C SER A 231 18.24 -30.85 12.62
N LYS A 232 19.24 -31.66 12.26
CA LYS A 232 20.65 -31.34 12.55
C LYS A 232 21.11 -30.13 11.75
N SER A 233 20.69 -30.07 10.49
CA SER A 233 20.98 -28.93 9.61
C SER A 233 20.30 -27.66 10.13
N LEU A 234 19.02 -27.73 10.53
CA LEU A 234 18.29 -26.61 11.14
C LEU A 234 18.96 -26.12 12.42
N ASP A 235 19.31 -27.02 13.34
CA ASP A 235 19.96 -26.66 14.60
C ASP A 235 21.31 -25.99 14.36
N SER A 236 22.10 -26.45 13.37
CA SER A 236 23.40 -25.85 13.05
C SER A 236 23.33 -24.39 12.57
N MET A 237 22.18 -23.97 12.03
CA MET A 237 21.93 -22.60 11.58
C MET A 237 21.14 -21.77 12.60
N THR A 238 20.62 -22.41 13.65
CA THR A 238 19.82 -21.75 14.67
C THR A 238 20.73 -21.06 15.68
N ASN A 239 20.33 -19.87 16.12
CA ASN A 239 21.07 -19.14 17.15
C ASN A 239 21.20 -20.01 18.42
N PRO A 240 22.41 -20.21 18.98
CA PRO A 240 22.61 -21.04 20.17
C PRO A 240 21.76 -20.64 21.38
N ILE A 241 21.40 -19.36 21.50
CA ILE A 241 20.52 -18.86 22.57
C ILE A 241 19.11 -19.48 22.44
N ILE A 242 18.60 -19.59 21.21
CA ILE A 242 17.29 -20.19 20.94
C ILE A 242 17.33 -21.68 21.24
N LEU A 243 18.37 -22.40 20.81
CA LEU A 243 18.52 -23.83 21.12
C LEU A 243 18.59 -24.08 22.63
N LYS A 244 19.30 -23.22 23.37
CA LYS A 244 19.36 -23.30 24.82
C LYS A 244 17.99 -23.04 25.46
N MET A 245 17.27 -22.03 24.99
CA MET A 245 15.90 -21.74 25.43
C MET A 245 14.97 -22.93 25.19
N LEU A 246 15.03 -23.59 24.02
CA LEU A 246 14.23 -24.79 23.75
C LEU A 246 14.51 -25.89 24.76
N GLN A 247 15.79 -26.20 25.00
CA GLN A 247 16.18 -27.23 25.95
C GLN A 247 15.70 -26.93 27.37
N ASP A 248 15.83 -25.67 27.81
CA ASP A 248 15.38 -25.23 29.13
C ASP A 248 13.85 -25.31 29.28
N LEU A 249 13.12 -25.27 28.17
CA LEU A 249 11.66 -25.39 28.09
C LEU A 249 11.19 -26.82 27.75
N GLY A 250 12.09 -27.81 27.71
CA GLY A 250 11.75 -29.22 27.50
C GLY A 250 11.63 -29.65 26.04
N GLU A 251 12.08 -28.80 25.10
CA GLU A 251 12.06 -29.08 23.66
C GLU A 251 13.46 -29.40 23.15
N ASN A 252 13.56 -30.44 22.33
CA ASN A 252 14.86 -30.92 21.86
C ASN A 252 15.30 -30.29 20.54
N TYR A 253 14.36 -29.86 19.70
CA TYR A 253 14.62 -29.42 18.32
C TYR A 253 13.61 -28.35 17.87
N MET A 254 13.99 -27.58 16.85
CA MET A 254 13.02 -26.76 16.11
C MET A 254 11.99 -27.66 15.40
N THR A 255 10.83 -27.10 15.05
CA THR A 255 9.87 -27.79 14.17
C THR A 255 10.48 -28.07 12.79
N ALA A 256 9.87 -28.96 12.01
CA ALA A 256 10.30 -29.25 10.63
C ALA A 256 10.26 -28.02 9.69
N LYS A 257 9.58 -26.94 10.09
CA LYS A 257 9.57 -25.66 9.39
C LYS A 257 10.73 -24.73 9.79
N GLY A 258 11.56 -25.12 10.75
CA GLY A 258 12.56 -24.26 11.35
C GLY A 258 11.97 -23.19 12.27
N CYS A 259 10.79 -23.44 12.85
CA CYS A 259 10.13 -22.55 13.80
C CYS A 259 10.17 -23.11 15.23
N VAL A 260 10.07 -22.22 16.22
CA VAL A 260 9.93 -22.61 17.64
C VAL A 260 8.64 -23.42 17.79
N PRO A 261 8.67 -24.64 18.36
CA PRO A 261 7.47 -25.42 18.61
C PRO A 261 6.52 -24.70 19.58
N PRO A 262 5.23 -25.04 19.59
CA PRO A 262 4.27 -24.47 20.53
C PRO A 262 4.62 -24.92 21.96
N ILE A 263 5.30 -24.06 22.71
CA ILE A 263 5.72 -24.32 24.09
C ILE A 263 4.67 -23.76 25.04
N GLN A 264 4.20 -24.59 25.98
CA GLN A 264 3.15 -24.20 26.94
C GLN A 264 3.52 -22.95 27.74
N ALA A 265 4.79 -22.75 28.07
CA ALA A 265 5.28 -21.57 28.79
C ALA A 265 5.15 -20.25 28.00
N LEU A 266 4.97 -20.33 26.68
CA LEU A 266 4.77 -19.17 25.80
C LEU A 266 3.29 -18.96 25.44
N ARG A 267 2.37 -19.78 25.96
CA ARG A 267 0.92 -19.60 25.78
C ARG A 267 0.48 -18.33 26.50
N GLY A 268 -0.39 -17.55 25.86
CA GLY A 268 -1.01 -16.39 26.50
C GLY A 268 -1.80 -16.77 27.75
N ASP A 269 -1.91 -15.83 28.70
CA ASP A 269 -2.71 -15.95 29.93
C ASP A 269 -4.08 -15.25 29.82
N TYR A 270 -4.43 -14.74 28.65
CA TYR A 270 -5.69 -14.05 28.38
C TYR A 270 -6.82 -15.02 27.98
N ASP A 271 -8.05 -14.67 28.37
CA ASP A 271 -9.27 -15.41 28.06
C ASP A 271 -9.84 -14.97 26.71
N VAL A 272 -9.62 -15.79 25.67
CA VAL A 272 -10.13 -15.57 24.32
C VAL A 272 -11.66 -15.61 24.23
N THR A 273 -12.37 -16.16 25.23
CA THR A 273 -13.85 -16.17 25.24
C THR A 273 -14.45 -14.83 25.64
N SER A 274 -13.66 -13.92 26.22
CA SER A 274 -14.07 -12.57 26.60
C SER A 274 -13.96 -11.56 25.44
N CYS A 275 -13.31 -11.94 24.34
CA CYS A 275 -13.19 -11.12 23.14
C CYS A 275 -14.50 -11.19 22.33
N THR A 276 -15.16 -10.04 22.15
CA THR A 276 -16.32 -9.95 21.24
C THR A 276 -15.87 -10.22 19.80
N PRO A 277 -16.47 -11.18 19.07
CA PRO A 277 -16.14 -11.42 17.68
C PRO A 277 -16.51 -10.21 16.81
N PHE A 278 -15.60 -9.81 15.92
CA PHE A 278 -15.79 -8.75 14.92
C PHE A 278 -16.60 -9.22 13.71
#